data_AF-A0A7W8YD50-F1
#
_entry.id   AF-A0A7W8YD50-F1
#
_cell.length_a   1.000
_cell.length_b   1.000
_cell.length_c   1.000
_cell.angle_alpha   90.00
_cell.angle_beta   90.00
_cell.angle_gamma   90.00
#
_symmetry.space_group_name_H-M   'P 1'
#
loop_
_entity.id
_entity.type
_entity.pdbx_description
1 polymer ?
#
loop_
_entity_poly.entity_id
_entity_poly.type
_entity_poly.pdbx_seq_one_letter_code
_entity_poly.pdbx_strand_id
1 'polypeptide(L)'
;MILETINTLMALPGVIPNPTPVQPPGMEPVSILVNWVAWAAIVIGVIGFLASAGYLAIASFQGREIQGVKGLAVSIIACVLVAAAGTIIQVFI
;
A
#
# COMPACT_ATOMS: atom_id res chain seq x y z
N MET A 1 -19.78 2.51 -34.36
CA MET A 1 -18.94 3.72 -34.18
C MET A 1 -18.44 3.84 -32.73
N ILE A 2 -19.30 4.05 -31.73
CA ILE A 2 -18.87 4.13 -30.30
C ILE A 2 -18.17 2.86 -29.78
N LEU A 3 -18.63 1.67 -30.16
CA LEU A 3 -18.04 0.41 -29.72
C LEU A 3 -16.63 0.17 -30.27
N GLU A 4 -16.32 0.68 -31.47
CA GLU A 4 -14.96 0.57 -32.03
C GLU A 4 -14.01 1.58 -31.38
N THR A 5 -14.50 2.77 -31.05
CA THR A 5 -13.73 3.74 -30.25
C THR A 5 -13.35 3.17 -28.88
N ILE A 6 -14.26 2.44 -28.23
CA ILE A 6 -13.99 1.78 -26.93
C ILE A 6 -12.91 0.70 -27.07
N ASN A 7 -12.97 -0.15 -28.11
CA ASN A 7 -11.94 -1.17 -28.35
C ASN A 7 -10.55 -0.58 -28.62
N THR A 8 -10.47 0.52 -29.37
CA THR A 8 -9.20 1.21 -29.65
C THR A 8 -8.62 1.88 -28.39
N LEU A 9 -9.47 2.43 -27.51
CA LEU A 9 -9.05 3.00 -26.22
C LEU A 9 -8.56 1.92 -25.23
N MET A 10 -9.16 0.72 -25.26
CA MET A 10 -8.70 -0.43 -24.46
C MET A 10 -7.41 -1.07 -25.00
N ALA A 11 -7.10 -0.88 -26.29
CA ALA A 11 -5.86 -1.35 -26.93
C ALA A 11 -4.69 -0.35 -26.81
N LEU A 12 -4.95 0.91 -26.42
CA LEU A 12 -3.95 1.96 -26.26
C LEU A 12 -2.78 1.63 -25.30
N PRO A 13 -2.97 0.93 -24.16
CA PRO A 13 -1.84 0.57 -23.29
C PRO A 13 -0.86 -0.45 -23.92
N GLY A 14 -1.22 -1.10 -25.04
CA GLY A 14 -0.33 -2.02 -25.76
C GLY A 14 0.57 -1.35 -26.82
N VAL A 15 0.31 -0.08 -27.17
CA VAL A 15 1.05 0.66 -28.22
C VAL A 15 2.23 1.45 -27.66
N ILE A 16 2.26 1.68 -26.35
CA ILE A 16 3.40 2.30 -25.68
C ILE A 16 4.28 1.14 -25.21
N PRO A 17 5.52 1.01 -25.73
CA PRO A 17 6.48 0.08 -25.15
C PRO A 17 6.71 0.51 -23.70
N ASN A 18 6.04 -0.15 -22.76
CA ASN A 18 6.31 0.01 -21.35
C ASN A 18 7.60 -0.79 -21.11
N PRO A 19 8.76 -0.14 -20.91
CA PRO A 19 9.94 -0.88 -20.48
C PRO A 19 9.56 -1.58 -19.19
N THR A 20 9.53 -2.91 -19.22
CA THR A 20 9.46 -3.69 -17.99
C THR A 20 10.64 -3.24 -17.15
N PRO A 21 10.43 -2.78 -15.91
CA PRO A 21 11.55 -2.54 -15.01
C PRO A 21 12.34 -3.85 -14.97
N VAL A 22 13.60 -3.80 -15.39
CA VAL A 22 14.50 -4.94 -15.29
C VAL A 22 15.53 -4.53 -14.27
N GLN A 23 15.58 -5.29 -13.17
CA GLN A 23 16.56 -5.08 -12.14
C GLN A 23 17.99 -5.12 -12.73
N PRO A 24 18.83 -4.10 -12.51
CA PRO A 24 20.21 -4.11 -12.95
C PRO A 24 20.99 -5.29 -12.34
N PRO A 25 21.79 -6.03 -13.13
CA PRO A 25 22.55 -7.17 -12.64
C PRO A 25 23.42 -6.78 -11.43
N GLY A 26 23.34 -7.55 -10.33
CA GLY A 26 24.06 -7.28 -9.08
C GLY A 26 23.24 -6.60 -7.96
N MET A 27 22.00 -6.17 -8.23
CA MET A 27 21.11 -5.55 -7.22
C MET A 27 20.18 -6.54 -6.51
N GLU A 28 20.32 -7.83 -6.77
CA GLU A 28 19.57 -8.92 -6.13
C GLU A 28 19.52 -8.82 -4.58
N PRO A 29 20.63 -8.48 -3.87
CA PRO A 29 20.60 -8.31 -2.41
C PRO A 29 19.72 -7.13 -1.96
N VAL A 30 19.61 -6.09 -2.77
CA VAL A 30 18.81 -4.89 -2.46
C VAL A 30 17.32 -5.19 -2.61
N SER A 31 16.92 -5.95 -3.63
CA SER A 31 15.52 -6.40 -3.77
C SER A 31 15.10 -7.29 -2.60
N ILE A 32 15.97 -8.22 -2.17
CA ILE A 32 15.72 -9.06 -0.99
C ILE A 32 15.54 -8.18 0.26
N LEU A 33 16.43 -7.21 0.49
CA LEU A 33 16.34 -6.33 1.65
C LEU A 33 15.07 -5.47 1.63
N VAL A 34 14.71 -4.91 0.48
CA VAL A 34 13.48 -4.12 0.31
C VAL A 34 12.24 -4.97 0.56
N ASN A 35 12.23 -6.24 0.12
CA ASN A 35 11.13 -7.16 0.37
C ASN A 35 10.94 -7.44 1.88
N TRP A 36 12.04 -7.68 2.61
CA TRP A 36 12.00 -7.84 4.07
C TRP A 36 11.50 -6.59 4.80
N VAL A 37 11.92 -5.41 4.37
CA VAL A 37 11.45 -4.13 4.92
C VAL A 37 9.96 -3.93 4.64
N ALA A 38 9.50 -4.19 3.42
CA ALA A 38 8.09 -4.09 3.05
C ALA A 38 7.22 -5.04 3.89
N TRP A 39 7.67 -6.28 4.07
CA TRP A 39 6.99 -7.26 4.92
C TRP A 39 6.92 -6.79 6.38
N ALA A 40 8.05 -6.35 6.95
CA ALA A 40 8.10 -5.85 8.32
C ALA A 40 7.20 -4.61 8.53
N ALA A 41 7.19 -3.68 7.56
CA ALA A 41 6.35 -2.49 7.62
C ALA A 41 4.85 -2.84 7.61
N ILE A 42 4.42 -3.81 6.79
CA ILE A 42 3.03 -4.28 6.78
C ILE A 42 2.67 -4.92 8.12
N VAL A 43 3.52 -5.77 8.68
CA VAL A 43 3.25 -6.42 9.98
C VAL A 43 3.09 -5.37 11.09
N ILE A 44 3.99 -4.39 11.16
CA ILE A 44 3.92 -3.33 12.16
C ILE A 44 2.66 -2.46 11.97
N GLY A 45 2.32 -2.13 10.72
CA GLY A 45 1.10 -1.37 10.40
C GLY A 45 -0.16 -2.08 10.88
N VAL A 46 -0.27 -3.39 10.63
CA VAL A 46 -1.40 -4.22 11.07
C VAL A 46 -1.49 -4.28 12.59
N ILE A 47 -0.37 -4.45 13.30
CA ILE A 47 -0.36 -4.46 14.77
C ILE A 47 -0.84 -3.11 15.33
N GLY A 48 -0.34 -1.99 14.79
CA GLY A 48 -0.75 -0.65 15.20
C GLY A 48 -2.23 -0.37 14.94
N PHE A 49 -2.75 -0.82 13.81
CA PHE A 49 -4.17 -0.74 13.47
C PHE A 49 -5.04 -1.57 14.42
N LEU A 50 -4.67 -2.83 14.69
CA LEU A 50 -5.42 -3.70 15.60
C LEU A 50 -5.39 -3.19 17.05
N ALA A 51 -4.25 -2.69 17.52
CA ALA A 51 -4.13 -2.15 18.87
C ALA A 51 -5.03 -0.91 19.07
N SER A 52 -5.04 0.00 18.09
CA SER A 52 -5.87 1.21 18.14
C SER A 52 -7.36 0.90 17.95
N ALA A 53 -7.72 -0.05 17.09
CA ALA A 53 -9.09 -0.54 16.95
C ALA A 53 -9.60 -1.21 18.23
N GLY A 54 -8.78 -2.04 18.88
CA GLY A 54 -9.10 -2.66 20.16
C GLY A 54 -9.31 -1.63 21.27
N TYR A 55 -8.45 -0.61 21.35
CA TYR A 55 -8.62 0.48 22.31
C TYR A 55 -9.90 1.30 22.06
N LEU A 56 -10.25 1.55 20.79
CA LEU A 56 -11.49 2.24 20.43
C LEU A 56 -12.73 1.43 20.85
N ALA A 57 -12.73 0.11 20.63
CA ALA A 57 -13.82 -0.77 21.04
C ALA A 57 -14.02 -0.83 22.57
N ILE A 58 -12.94 -0.74 23.34
CA ILE A 58 -13.04 -0.65 24.81
C ILE A 58 -13.52 0.75 25.22
N ALA A 59 -13.05 1.79 24.56
CA ALA A 59 -13.41 3.18 24.86
C ALA A 59 -14.87 3.51 24.51
N SER A 60 -15.49 2.81 23.55
CA SER A 60 -16.92 2.97 23.22
C SER A 60 -17.82 2.53 24.38
N PHE A 61 -17.44 1.49 25.12
CA PHE A 61 -18.19 1.09 26.31
C PHE A 61 -18.10 2.10 27.46
N GLN A 62 -17.11 2.99 27.46
CA GLN A 62 -16.89 3.99 28.50
C GLN A 62 -17.35 5.40 28.09
N GLY A 63 -17.90 5.58 26.89
CA GLY A 63 -18.28 6.91 26.36
C GLY A 63 -17.09 7.83 26.10
N ARG A 64 -15.86 7.28 25.97
CA ARG A 64 -14.59 8.03 25.76
C ARG A 64 -14.06 7.89 24.33
N GLU A 65 -14.96 7.60 23.40
CA GLU A 65 -14.67 7.15 22.03
C GLU A 65 -13.77 8.14 21.26
N ILE A 66 -14.01 9.44 21.44
CA ILE A 66 -13.26 10.52 20.79
C ILE A 66 -11.75 10.48 21.06
N GLN A 67 -11.33 9.97 22.22
CA GLN A 67 -9.92 9.86 22.57
C GLN A 67 -9.23 8.70 21.82
N GLY A 68 -9.98 7.65 21.49
CA GLY A 68 -9.49 6.48 20.75
C GLY A 68 -9.43 6.69 19.23
N VAL A 69 -10.31 7.52 18.67
CA VAL A 69 -10.43 7.74 17.22
C VAL A 69 -9.14 8.31 16.61
N LYS A 70 -8.43 9.19 17.33
CA LYS A 70 -7.18 9.79 16.85
C LYS A 70 -6.10 8.72 16.57
N GLY A 71 -5.96 7.75 17.47
CA GLY A 71 -5.00 6.65 17.30
C GLY A 71 -5.34 5.79 16.09
N LEU A 72 -6.62 5.46 15.93
CA LEU A 72 -7.10 4.68 14.78
C LEU A 72 -6.87 5.44 13.46
N ALA A 73 -7.23 6.72 13.39
CA ALA A 73 -7.05 7.53 12.19
C ALA A 73 -5.59 7.59 11.72
N VAL A 74 -4.65 7.79 12.65
CA VAL A 74 -3.21 7.79 12.34
C VAL A 74 -2.73 6.43 11.86
N SER A 75 -3.20 5.33 12.48
CA SER A 75 -2.82 3.98 12.06
C SER A 75 -3.31 3.63 10.65
N ILE A 76 -4.50 4.09 10.27
CA ILE A 76 -5.05 3.92 8.92
C ILE A 76 -4.20 4.67 7.90
N ILE A 77 -3.90 5.95 8.18
CA ILE A 77 -3.04 6.76 7.30
C ILE A 77 -1.68 6.09 7.13
N ALA A 78 -1.08 5.59 8.21
CA ALA A 78 0.20 4.87 8.15
C ALA A 78 0.12 3.62 7.24
N CYS A 79 -0.94 2.81 7.37
CA CYS A 79 -1.12 1.63 6.52
C CYS A 79 -1.27 2.01 5.04
N VAL A 80 -2.00 3.08 4.73
CA VAL A 80 -2.17 3.59 3.35
C VAL A 80 -0.84 4.08 2.78
N LEU A 81 -0.03 4.80 3.57
CA LEU A 81 1.29 5.25 3.15
C LEU A 81 2.23 4.08 2.86
N VAL A 82 2.20 3.02 3.68
CA VAL A 82 2.98 1.79 3.45
C VAL A 82 2.51 1.09 2.16
N ALA A 83 1.20 1.01 1.92
CA ALA A 83 0.67 0.43 0.68
C ALA A 83 1.08 1.24 -0.57
N ALA A 84 1.03 2.58 -0.48
CA ALA A 84 1.48 3.47 -1.55
C ALA A 84 3.00 3.38 -1.79
N ALA A 85 3.81 3.20 -0.73
CA ALA A 85 5.23 2.95 -0.90
C ALA A 85 5.48 1.63 -1.64
N GLY A 86 4.67 0.59 -1.39
CA GLY A 86 4.74 -0.67 -2.12
C GLY A 86 4.53 -0.53 -3.63
N THR A 87 3.58 0.30 -4.07
CA THR A 87 3.34 0.53 -5.50
C THR A 87 4.48 1.30 -6.16
N ILE A 88 5.11 2.24 -5.43
CA ILE A 88 6.28 2.97 -5.91
C ILE A 88 7.48 2.03 -6.08
N ILE A 89 7.70 1.10 -5.15
CA ILE A 89 8.80 0.13 -5.23
C ILE A 89 8.65 -0.76 -6.48
N GLN A 90 7.43 -1.17 -6.83
CA GLN A 90 7.13 -1.99 -8.02
C GLN A 90 7.44 -1.28 -9.36
N VAL A 91 7.63 0.04 -9.36
CA VAL A 91 8.07 0.77 -10.55
C VAL A 91 9.56 0.55 -10.83
N PHE A 92 10.34 0.17 -9.81
CA PHE A 92 11.79 0.04 -9.89
C PHE A 92 12.31 -1.40 -9.98
N ILE A 93 11.45 -2.41 -9.77
CA ILE A 93 11.80 -3.84 -9.80
C ILE A 93 11.10 -4.57 -10.94
#